data_AF-A0A7C6RYC5-F1
#
_entry.id   AF-A0A7C6RYC5-F1
#
_cell.length_a   1.000
_cell.length_b   1.000
_cell.length_c   1.000
_cell.angle_alpha   90.00
_cell.angle_beta   90.00
_cell.angle_gamma   90.00
#
_symmetry.space_group_name_H-M   'P 1'
#
loop_
_entity.id
_entity.type
_entity.pdbx_description
1 polymer ?
#
loop_
_entity_poly.entity_id
_entity_poly.type
_entity_poly.pdbx_seq_one_letter_code
_entity_poly.pdbx_strand_id
1 'polypeptide(L)'
;MSFSRVLFVPILTAILLMLPFTIQAAPPDHPNAPAAPGGSDARGITLLDDFEDLSGWTIAASPGARLEIAQDTGRAGRALRLDFEFQDGAGYVIASKAFRLRLPDNFAFRAYTRGEAPPNDFEFKLVDPRQNVWWFKQREHVFSGDWQPMTVKKRHLSFAWGPGGPLQDVAVVEFALVPGTRGKGSVWIDELTLEEREPAHTYTLQPEVTASTTAEGYPPAGVLDPVHTTNGWRSGALAEDQWLQLDFLVIREYGGLVIDWDADDYAVDYQAQVSDDKENWRTAYTVRDGNGGRDYLYLPDAESRYLRLNLQRSSRGRGYGISRVRVQSHEFSGSPNQFFEAVARDATRGLYPRYFQGEQSYWTVVGVGGDGREALLGEDGALEVDKGGFTVEPFLFADGRLITWADVEPVQDLADGYLPIPTVRWEHEHFWFAVTAFAAGKPGESALYARYRLENLSTEPR
;
A
#
# COMPACT_ATOMS: atom_id res chain seq x y z
N MET A 1 49.90 14.84 26.09
CA MET A 1 49.70 13.39 25.88
C MET A 1 48.27 13.21 25.40
N SER A 2 48.13 12.94 24.11
CA SER A 2 46.85 12.73 23.42
C SER A 2 46.48 11.26 23.56
N PHE A 3 45.30 10.97 24.09
CA PHE A 3 44.69 9.64 24.01
C PHE A 3 43.27 9.82 23.48
N SER A 4 43.12 9.57 22.19
CA SER A 4 41.84 9.33 21.53
C SER A 4 41.13 8.15 22.20
N ARG A 5 39.91 8.38 22.70
CA ARG A 5 38.96 7.30 22.97
C ARG A 5 38.05 7.17 21.76
N VAL A 6 38.26 6.09 21.02
CA VAL A 6 37.41 5.64 19.92
C VAL A 6 36.08 5.22 20.52
N LEU A 7 35.00 5.94 20.21
CA LEU A 7 33.64 5.47 20.45
C LEU A 7 33.36 4.33 19.47
N PHE A 8 33.15 3.13 20.01
CA PHE A 8 32.56 2.02 19.28
C PHE A 8 31.06 2.31 19.14
N VAL A 9 30.64 2.71 17.95
CA VAL A 9 29.23 2.72 17.53
C VAL A 9 28.88 1.28 17.14
N PRO A 10 27.91 0.61 17.78
CA PRO A 10 27.38 -0.64 17.24
C PRO A 10 26.54 -0.26 16.02
N ILE A 11 27.06 -0.56 14.83
CA ILE A 11 26.30 -0.50 13.59
C ILE A 11 25.21 -1.57 13.73
N LEU A 12 23.97 -1.13 13.93
CA LEU A 12 22.80 -1.99 13.87
C LEU A 12 22.69 -2.46 12.42
N THR A 13 23.09 -3.69 12.16
CA THR A 13 22.93 -4.33 10.86
C THR A 13 21.44 -4.53 10.63
N ALA A 14 20.80 -3.61 9.91
CA ALA A 14 19.62 -3.96 9.15
C ALA A 14 20.05 -5.09 8.21
N ILE A 15 19.62 -6.31 8.48
CA ILE A 15 19.78 -7.43 7.55
C ILE A 15 18.81 -7.14 6.40
N LEU A 16 19.21 -6.23 5.51
CA LEU A 16 18.95 -6.41 4.10
C LEU A 16 19.67 -7.71 3.77
N LEU A 17 18.93 -8.77 3.43
CA LEU A 17 19.50 -9.97 2.81
C LEU A 17 20.07 -9.56 1.44
N MET A 18 21.22 -8.87 1.47
CA MET A 18 22.14 -8.68 0.37
C MET A 18 22.99 -9.94 0.30
N LEU A 19 22.41 -11.02 -0.19
CA LEU A 19 23.24 -11.99 -0.89
C LEU A 19 23.64 -11.36 -2.22
N PRO A 20 24.88 -11.55 -2.69
CA PRO A 20 25.27 -11.11 -4.01
C PRO A 20 24.34 -11.81 -4.99
N PHE A 21 23.45 -11.04 -5.62
CA PHE A 21 22.71 -11.47 -6.78
C PHE A 21 23.73 -11.79 -7.87
N THR A 22 24.22 -13.02 -7.93
CA THR A 22 24.41 -13.62 -9.24
C THR A 22 23.00 -13.96 -9.70
N ILE A 23 22.32 -12.96 -10.28
CA ILE A 23 21.40 -13.26 -11.37
C ILE A 23 22.29 -14.07 -12.32
N GLN A 24 22.09 -15.38 -12.37
CA GLN A 24 22.57 -16.15 -13.51
C GLN A 24 21.68 -15.69 -14.66
N ALA A 25 21.92 -14.46 -15.13
CA ALA A 25 21.58 -14.10 -16.48
C ALA A 25 22.23 -15.21 -17.29
N ALA A 26 21.40 -15.93 -18.04
CA ALA A 26 21.92 -16.82 -19.05
C ALA A 26 23.02 -16.04 -19.79
N PRO A 27 24.22 -16.64 -20.02
CA PRO A 27 25.35 -15.94 -20.61
C PRO A 27 24.88 -15.14 -21.84
N PRO A 28 25.49 -13.97 -22.14
CA PRO A 28 25.00 -13.02 -23.14
C PRO A 28 24.81 -13.60 -24.56
N ASP A 29 25.19 -14.87 -24.79
CA ASP A 29 24.91 -15.63 -25.98
C ASP A 29 24.14 -16.93 -25.65
N HIS A 30 22.84 -16.85 -25.39
CA HIS A 30 21.92 -17.93 -25.78
C HIS A 30 21.38 -17.60 -27.18
N PRO A 31 21.92 -18.21 -28.26
CA PRO A 31 21.50 -17.93 -29.64
C PRO A 31 20.04 -18.32 -29.95
N ASN A 32 19.31 -18.92 -29.00
CA ASN A 32 17.97 -19.49 -29.19
C ASN A 32 16.87 -18.90 -28.29
N ALA A 33 17.03 -17.72 -27.68
CA ALA A 33 15.87 -17.06 -27.07
C ALA A 33 14.87 -16.72 -28.21
N PRO A 34 13.64 -17.27 -28.19
CA PRO A 34 12.68 -17.00 -29.25
C PRO A 34 12.37 -15.50 -29.31
N ALA A 35 12.23 -14.98 -30.53
CA ALA A 35 11.59 -13.68 -30.71
C ALA A 35 10.17 -13.76 -30.12
N ALA A 36 9.63 -12.63 -29.62
CA ALA A 36 8.27 -12.58 -29.13
C ALA A 36 7.30 -13.27 -30.13
N PRO A 37 6.35 -14.10 -29.67
CA PRO A 37 5.33 -14.67 -30.54
C PRO A 37 4.68 -13.54 -31.36
N GLY A 38 4.62 -13.72 -32.67
CA GLY A 38 4.31 -12.65 -33.61
C GLY A 38 2.87 -12.12 -33.47
N GLY A 39 2.77 -10.78 -33.55
CA GLY A 39 1.55 -10.03 -33.83
C GLY A 39 0.75 -9.65 -32.59
N SER A 40 0.79 -8.37 -32.21
CA SER A 40 -0.25 -7.80 -31.35
C SER A 40 -1.61 -7.96 -32.06
N ASP A 41 -2.64 -8.34 -31.30
CA ASP A 41 -3.98 -8.36 -31.85
C ASP A 41 -4.45 -6.91 -32.18
N ALA A 42 -5.62 -6.76 -32.79
CA ALA A 42 -6.18 -5.44 -33.12
C ALA A 42 -6.40 -4.53 -31.89
N ARG A 43 -6.22 -5.04 -30.67
CA ARG A 43 -6.33 -4.34 -29.38
C ARG A 43 -4.96 -4.09 -28.72
N GLY A 44 -3.85 -4.36 -29.41
CA GLY A 44 -2.51 -4.14 -28.88
C GLY A 44 -2.04 -5.21 -27.87
N ILE A 45 -2.71 -6.37 -27.81
CA ILE A 45 -2.37 -7.43 -26.86
C ILE A 45 -1.44 -8.45 -27.52
N THR A 46 -0.30 -8.72 -26.88
CA THR A 46 0.68 -9.73 -27.27
C THR A 46 0.70 -10.85 -26.25
N LEU A 47 0.45 -12.09 -26.69
CA LEU A 47 0.63 -13.28 -25.84
C LEU A 47 2.13 -13.55 -25.65
N LEU A 48 2.56 -13.59 -24.39
CA LEU A 48 3.95 -13.88 -24.03
C LEU A 48 4.14 -15.36 -23.71
N ASP A 49 3.21 -15.95 -22.97
CA ASP A 49 3.24 -17.37 -22.59
C ASP A 49 1.83 -17.85 -22.25
N ASP A 50 1.37 -18.94 -22.88
CA ASP A 50 0.15 -19.67 -22.55
C ASP A 50 0.43 -20.86 -21.62
N PHE A 51 1.70 -21.14 -21.30
CA PHE A 51 2.14 -22.22 -20.41
C PHE A 51 1.80 -23.63 -20.90
N GLU A 52 1.51 -23.79 -22.19
CA GLU A 52 1.40 -25.08 -22.87
C GLU A 52 2.75 -25.80 -23.02
N ASP A 53 3.85 -25.06 -22.85
CA ASP A 53 5.22 -25.60 -22.75
C ASP A 53 6.03 -24.78 -21.74
N LEU A 54 6.55 -25.44 -20.70
CA LEU A 54 7.38 -24.79 -19.68
C LEU A 54 8.85 -24.64 -20.09
N SER A 55 9.22 -25.00 -21.32
CA SER A 55 10.57 -24.80 -21.84
C SER A 55 11.03 -23.35 -21.67
N GLY A 56 12.22 -23.20 -21.07
CA GLY A 56 12.81 -21.89 -20.77
C GLY A 56 12.42 -21.29 -19.43
N TRP A 57 11.47 -21.87 -18.68
CA TRP A 57 11.25 -21.53 -17.28
C TRP A 57 12.34 -22.15 -16.40
N THR A 58 12.90 -21.34 -15.52
CA THR A 58 13.89 -21.74 -14.51
C THR A 58 13.40 -21.38 -13.12
N ILE A 59 13.92 -22.08 -12.12
CA ILE A 59 13.57 -21.86 -10.71
C ILE A 59 14.78 -21.46 -9.88
N ALA A 60 14.53 -20.67 -8.83
CA ALA A 60 15.48 -20.40 -7.76
C ALA A 60 14.76 -20.44 -6.40
N ALA A 61 15.44 -20.92 -5.37
CA ALA A 61 14.93 -20.95 -4.01
C ALA A 61 16.06 -20.60 -3.04
N SER A 62 15.74 -19.87 -1.97
CA SER A 62 16.68 -19.63 -0.87
C SER A 62 16.92 -20.91 -0.06
N PRO A 63 18.00 -20.97 0.75
CA PRO A 63 18.14 -22.02 1.77
C PRO A 63 16.88 -22.12 2.64
N GLY A 64 16.43 -23.34 2.94
CA GLY A 64 15.19 -23.59 3.71
C GLY A 64 13.89 -23.46 2.91
N ALA A 65 13.97 -23.18 1.60
CA ALA A 65 12.83 -23.15 0.69
C ALA A 65 12.99 -24.16 -0.46
N ARG A 66 11.87 -24.64 -0.99
CA ARG A 66 11.81 -25.50 -2.18
C ARG A 66 10.76 -24.97 -3.15
N LEU A 67 11.06 -25.06 -4.44
CA LEU A 67 10.13 -24.81 -5.52
C LEU A 67 10.24 -25.93 -6.56
N GLU A 68 9.11 -26.37 -7.07
CA GLU A 68 8.98 -27.19 -8.25
C GLU A 68 7.98 -26.55 -9.21
N ILE A 69 8.21 -26.72 -10.52
CA ILE A 69 7.27 -26.27 -11.55
C ILE A 69 6.77 -27.44 -12.36
N ALA A 70 5.49 -27.41 -12.69
CA ALA A 70 4.84 -28.42 -13.51
C ALA A 70 3.72 -27.79 -14.33
N GLN A 71 3.35 -28.44 -15.43
CA GLN A 71 2.11 -28.10 -16.12
C GLN A 71 0.94 -28.73 -15.38
N ASP A 72 -0.13 -27.97 -15.20
CA ASP A 72 -1.39 -28.48 -14.67
C ASP A 72 -2.58 -27.95 -15.49
N THR A 73 -3.81 -28.31 -15.12
CA THR A 73 -5.03 -27.83 -15.77
C THR A 73 -5.13 -26.31 -15.64
N GLY A 74 -5.12 -25.63 -16.79
CA GLY A 74 -5.24 -24.18 -16.92
C GLY A 74 -6.68 -23.70 -16.93
N ARG A 75 -6.83 -22.38 -17.04
CA ARG A 75 -8.10 -21.72 -17.38
C ARG A 75 -8.49 -22.06 -18.82
N ALA A 76 -7.51 -22.07 -19.72
CA ALA A 76 -7.61 -22.59 -21.06
C ALA A 76 -6.41 -23.51 -21.30
N GLY A 77 -6.65 -24.80 -21.54
CA GLY A 77 -5.56 -25.75 -21.76
C GLY A 77 -4.72 -26.04 -20.49
N ARG A 78 -3.43 -25.69 -20.51
CA ARG A 78 -2.47 -25.92 -19.43
C ARG A 78 -2.05 -24.61 -18.78
N ALA A 79 -1.57 -24.70 -17.54
CA ALA A 79 -1.02 -23.59 -16.79
C ALA A 79 0.30 -23.95 -16.12
N LEU A 80 1.10 -22.95 -15.78
CA LEU A 80 2.25 -23.10 -14.91
C LEU A 80 1.77 -23.27 -13.47
N ARG A 81 2.08 -24.41 -12.85
CA ARG A 81 1.93 -24.65 -11.41
C ARG A 81 3.26 -24.49 -10.71
N LEU A 82 3.28 -23.70 -9.65
CA LEU A 82 4.38 -23.49 -8.73
C LEU A 82 4.07 -24.23 -7.43
N ASP A 83 4.73 -25.35 -7.16
CA ASP A 83 4.62 -26.08 -5.89
C ASP A 83 5.76 -25.66 -4.96
N PHE A 84 5.45 -25.05 -3.83
CA PHE A 84 6.46 -24.48 -2.93
C PHE A 84 6.36 -24.99 -1.49
N GLU A 85 7.47 -24.94 -0.77
CA GLU A 85 7.55 -25.22 0.67
C GLU A 85 8.59 -24.30 1.33
N PHE A 86 8.19 -23.64 2.43
CA PHE A 86 9.04 -22.82 3.28
C PHE A 86 9.14 -23.45 4.68
N GLN A 87 10.30 -23.99 5.02
CA GLN A 87 10.50 -24.76 6.26
C GLN A 87 10.51 -23.85 7.48
N ASP A 88 11.25 -22.74 7.39
CA ASP A 88 11.47 -21.81 8.51
C ASP A 88 10.58 -20.57 8.46
N GLY A 89 9.69 -20.47 7.47
CA GLY A 89 8.83 -19.30 7.26
C GLY A 89 9.58 -18.04 6.83
N ALA A 90 10.80 -18.20 6.31
CA ALA A 90 11.63 -17.14 5.74
C ALA A 90 12.15 -17.57 4.36
N GLY A 91 12.70 -16.62 3.60
CA GLY A 91 13.33 -16.89 2.32
C GLY A 91 12.48 -16.47 1.12
N TYR A 92 12.70 -17.11 -0.03
CA TYR A 92 11.98 -16.83 -1.26
C TYR A 92 12.01 -18.03 -2.20
N VAL A 93 11.04 -18.09 -3.11
CA VAL A 93 11.09 -18.90 -4.32
C VAL A 93 10.75 -18.05 -5.54
N ILE A 94 11.39 -18.32 -6.67
CA ILE A 94 11.27 -17.54 -7.89
C ILE A 94 11.18 -18.50 -9.08
N ALA A 95 10.19 -18.29 -9.95
CA ALA A 95 10.14 -18.84 -11.29
C ALA A 95 10.40 -17.71 -12.29
N SER A 96 11.31 -17.94 -13.25
CA SER A 96 11.75 -16.91 -14.20
C SER A 96 11.85 -17.45 -15.62
N LYS A 97 11.59 -16.58 -16.60
CA LYS A 97 11.79 -16.88 -18.02
C LYS A 97 12.33 -15.65 -18.74
N ALA A 98 13.25 -15.88 -19.67
CA ALA A 98 13.83 -14.82 -20.47
C ALA A 98 12.85 -14.37 -21.57
N PHE A 99 12.69 -13.07 -21.73
CA PHE A 99 11.93 -12.45 -22.81
C PHE A 99 12.78 -11.37 -23.47
N ARG A 100 12.58 -11.10 -24.76
CA ARG A 100 13.19 -9.96 -25.46
C ARG A 100 12.09 -8.97 -25.79
N LEU A 101 11.72 -8.12 -24.83
CA LEU A 101 10.60 -7.20 -24.97
C LEU A 101 11.09 -5.76 -25.00
N ARG A 102 10.69 -5.03 -26.03
CA ARG A 102 10.66 -3.56 -26.01
C ARG A 102 9.31 -3.16 -25.43
N LEU A 103 9.31 -2.42 -24.33
CA LEU A 103 8.07 -1.95 -23.71
C LEU A 103 7.53 -0.73 -24.47
N PRO A 104 6.21 -0.67 -24.74
CA PRO A 104 5.56 0.55 -25.20
C PRO A 104 5.64 1.68 -24.17
N ASP A 105 5.28 2.90 -24.57
CA ASP A 105 5.28 4.08 -23.68
C ASP A 105 4.40 3.87 -22.45
N ASN A 106 3.26 3.19 -22.61
CA ASN A 106 2.42 2.70 -21.53
C ASN A 106 1.93 1.29 -21.82
N PHE A 107 1.78 0.48 -20.77
CA PHE A 107 1.51 -0.94 -20.92
C PHE A 107 0.86 -1.54 -19.67
N ALA A 108 0.29 -2.73 -19.85
CA ALA A 108 -0.05 -3.62 -18.75
C ALA A 108 0.38 -5.05 -19.06
N PHE A 109 0.99 -5.70 -18.06
CA PHE A 109 1.07 -7.16 -18.04
C PHE A 109 -0.22 -7.71 -17.45
N ARG A 110 -0.76 -8.75 -18.06
CA ARG A 110 -1.93 -9.47 -17.55
C ARG A 110 -1.65 -10.96 -17.50
N ALA A 111 -2.22 -11.61 -16.50
CA ALA A 111 -2.25 -13.06 -16.38
C ALA A 111 -3.51 -13.45 -15.59
N TYR A 112 -3.79 -14.73 -15.49
CA TYR A 112 -4.71 -15.27 -14.51
C TYR A 112 -3.94 -16.02 -13.43
N THR A 113 -4.38 -15.89 -12.18
CA THR A 113 -3.78 -16.56 -11.04
C THR A 113 -4.84 -17.24 -10.18
N ARG A 114 -4.51 -18.41 -9.64
CA ARG A 114 -5.25 -19.07 -8.55
C ARG A 114 -4.27 -19.77 -7.61
N GLY A 115 -4.71 -20.20 -6.44
CA GLY A 115 -3.82 -20.85 -5.50
C GLY A 115 -4.51 -21.58 -4.37
N GLU A 116 -3.79 -22.57 -3.84
CA GLU A 116 -4.09 -23.32 -2.64
C GLU A 116 -2.85 -23.18 -1.74
N ALA A 117 -2.77 -22.05 -1.04
CA ALA A 117 -1.57 -21.62 -0.34
C ALA A 117 -1.93 -20.78 0.89
N PRO A 118 -1.10 -20.76 1.95
CA PRO A 118 -1.21 -19.74 2.99
C PRO A 118 -0.99 -18.34 2.40
N PRO A 119 -1.30 -17.26 3.15
CA PRO A 119 -0.93 -15.91 2.73
C PRO A 119 0.58 -15.79 2.49
N ASN A 120 0.96 -15.28 1.33
CA ASN A 120 2.35 -15.04 0.96
C ASN A 120 2.47 -13.68 0.28
N ASP A 121 3.62 -13.04 0.42
CA ASP A 121 3.97 -11.95 -0.46
C ASP A 121 4.13 -12.52 -1.89
N PHE A 122 3.36 -11.97 -2.83
CA PHE A 122 3.47 -12.31 -4.25
C PHE A 122 4.10 -11.15 -5.01
N GLU A 123 5.13 -11.44 -5.81
CA GLU A 123 5.89 -10.44 -6.53
C GLU A 123 5.94 -10.77 -8.03
N PHE A 124 5.61 -9.79 -8.86
CA PHE A 124 5.87 -9.82 -10.30
C PHE A 124 7.07 -8.91 -10.58
N LYS A 125 8.09 -9.43 -11.24
CA LYS A 125 9.34 -8.71 -11.48
C LYS A 125 9.67 -8.63 -12.96
N LEU A 126 10.23 -7.49 -13.33
CA LEU A 126 10.84 -7.25 -14.62
C LEU A 126 12.31 -6.94 -14.40
N VAL A 127 13.18 -7.70 -15.05
CA VAL A 127 14.63 -7.46 -15.07
C VAL A 127 15.01 -6.92 -16.43
N ASP A 128 15.65 -5.75 -16.46
CA ASP A 128 16.14 -5.16 -17.71
C ASP A 128 17.53 -5.70 -18.10
N PRO A 129 18.01 -5.46 -19.34
CA PRO A 129 19.35 -5.89 -19.76
C PRO A 129 20.51 -5.31 -18.93
N ARG A 130 20.28 -4.22 -18.18
CA ARG A 130 21.25 -3.58 -17.29
C ARG A 130 21.18 -4.13 -15.86
N GLN A 131 20.39 -5.19 -15.64
CA GLN A 131 20.15 -5.83 -14.35
C GLN A 131 19.45 -4.91 -13.34
N ASN A 132 18.67 -3.94 -13.82
CA ASN A 132 17.69 -3.27 -12.97
C ASN A 132 16.51 -4.19 -12.73
N VAL A 133 16.08 -4.28 -11.48
CA VAL A 133 14.86 -4.98 -11.08
C VAL A 133 13.77 -3.97 -10.77
N TRP A 134 12.64 -4.14 -11.43
CA TRP A 134 11.40 -3.44 -11.17
C TRP A 134 10.37 -4.44 -10.70
N TRP A 135 9.58 -4.08 -9.70
CA TRP A 135 8.64 -5.02 -9.09
C TRP A 135 7.26 -4.42 -8.87
N PHE A 136 6.27 -5.30 -8.94
CA PHE A 136 4.97 -5.11 -8.33
C PHE A 136 4.85 -6.13 -7.20
N LYS A 137 4.45 -5.68 -6.02
CA LYS A 137 4.42 -6.50 -4.80
C LYS A 137 3.05 -6.44 -4.15
N GLN A 138 2.43 -7.60 -3.96
CA GLN A 138 1.22 -7.76 -3.16
C GLN A 138 1.61 -8.43 -1.85
N ARG A 139 1.55 -7.66 -0.75
CA ARG A 139 1.89 -8.17 0.58
C ARG A 139 0.78 -9.05 1.12
N GLU A 140 1.15 -10.13 1.80
CA GLU A 140 0.22 -11.08 2.43
C GLU A 140 -0.94 -11.49 1.51
N HIS A 141 -0.64 -11.69 0.24
CA HIS A 141 -1.63 -12.01 -0.78
C HIS A 141 -2.28 -13.36 -0.50
N VAL A 142 -3.61 -13.36 -0.52
CA VAL A 142 -4.44 -14.56 -0.41
C VAL A 142 -4.96 -14.92 -1.79
N PHE A 143 -4.45 -16.02 -2.33
CA PHE A 143 -4.92 -16.52 -3.62
C PHE A 143 -6.33 -17.12 -3.48
N SER A 144 -7.19 -16.82 -4.44
CA SER A 144 -8.47 -17.52 -4.59
C SER A 144 -8.23 -18.93 -5.13
N GLY A 145 -9.10 -19.87 -4.75
CA GLY A 145 -9.14 -21.20 -5.39
C GLY A 145 -9.61 -21.13 -6.85
N ASP A 146 -10.37 -20.09 -7.21
CA ASP A 146 -10.83 -19.81 -8.57
C ASP A 146 -9.88 -18.85 -9.30
N TRP A 147 -9.77 -19.00 -10.62
CA TRP A 147 -8.97 -18.11 -11.47
C TRP A 147 -9.40 -16.65 -11.35
N GLN A 148 -8.47 -15.80 -10.91
CA GLN A 148 -8.63 -14.34 -10.85
C GLN A 148 -7.72 -13.65 -11.85
N PRO A 149 -8.15 -12.55 -12.48
CA PRO A 149 -7.27 -11.74 -13.30
C PRO A 149 -6.25 -11.01 -12.43
N MET A 150 -4.98 -11.06 -12.84
CA MET A 150 -3.91 -10.18 -12.38
C MET A 150 -3.64 -9.13 -13.46
N THR A 151 -3.50 -7.87 -13.06
CA THR A 151 -3.10 -6.79 -13.97
C THR A 151 -2.02 -5.93 -13.33
N VAL A 152 -0.83 -5.92 -13.96
CA VAL A 152 0.32 -5.12 -13.54
C VAL A 152 0.55 -4.03 -14.57
N LYS A 153 0.08 -2.83 -14.28
CA LYS A 153 0.26 -1.66 -15.14
C LYS A 153 1.62 -1.02 -14.88
N LYS A 154 2.13 -0.24 -15.84
CA LYS A 154 3.39 0.51 -15.71
C LYS A 154 3.52 1.25 -14.37
N ARG A 155 2.47 1.91 -13.89
CA ARG A 155 2.49 2.66 -12.62
C ARG A 155 2.57 1.78 -11.37
N HIS A 156 2.20 0.51 -11.44
CA HIS A 156 2.29 -0.42 -10.31
C HIS A 156 3.74 -0.87 -10.06
N LEU A 157 4.62 -0.68 -11.05
CA LEU A 157 6.02 -1.08 -10.96
C LEU A 157 6.84 0.00 -10.25
N SER A 158 7.52 -0.39 -9.19
CA SER A 158 8.52 0.43 -8.52
C SER A 158 9.92 -0.10 -8.79
N PHE A 159 10.90 0.80 -8.88
CA PHE A 159 12.30 0.42 -8.95
C PHE A 159 12.72 -0.24 -7.64
N ALA A 160 13.23 -1.47 -7.70
CA ALA A 160 13.71 -2.19 -6.54
C ALA A 160 15.20 -1.90 -6.30
N TRP A 161 16.04 -2.24 -7.28
CA TRP A 161 17.50 -2.07 -7.21
C TRP A 161 18.15 -2.23 -8.59
N GLY A 162 19.41 -1.78 -8.70
CA GLY A 162 20.22 -1.86 -9.91
C GLY A 162 20.90 -0.53 -10.27
N PRO A 163 21.55 -0.43 -11.44
CA PRO A 163 22.21 0.79 -11.91
C PRO A 163 21.29 2.02 -12.16
N GLY A 164 19.97 1.86 -12.13
CA GLY A 164 18.97 2.91 -12.39
C GLY A 164 18.77 3.25 -13.86
N GLY A 165 17.86 4.20 -14.14
CA GLY A 165 17.45 4.61 -15.49
C GLY A 165 16.02 4.14 -15.85
N PRO A 166 15.48 4.54 -17.01
CA PRO A 166 14.12 4.22 -17.38
C PRO A 166 13.96 2.74 -17.75
N LEU A 167 12.84 2.14 -17.33
CA LEU A 167 12.42 0.81 -17.77
C LEU A 167 11.87 0.87 -19.20
N GLN A 168 12.68 0.48 -20.18
CA GLN A 168 12.29 0.48 -21.61
C GLN A 168 12.36 -0.91 -22.24
N ASP A 169 13.22 -1.78 -21.74
CA ASP A 169 13.43 -3.13 -22.26
C ASP A 169 13.37 -4.13 -21.11
N VAL A 170 12.80 -5.30 -21.36
CA VAL A 170 12.74 -6.42 -20.41
C VAL A 170 13.51 -7.59 -20.99
N ALA A 171 14.43 -8.13 -20.17
CA ALA A 171 15.21 -9.32 -20.45
C ALA A 171 14.64 -10.56 -19.75
N VAL A 172 14.06 -10.40 -18.56
CA VAL A 172 13.49 -11.50 -17.77
C VAL A 172 12.19 -11.05 -17.11
N VAL A 173 11.20 -11.93 -17.10
CA VAL A 173 10.01 -11.81 -16.25
C VAL A 173 10.10 -12.86 -15.15
N GLU A 174 9.78 -12.48 -13.91
CA GLU A 174 9.78 -13.39 -12.78
C GLU A 174 8.49 -13.33 -11.97
N PHE A 175 8.07 -14.48 -11.47
CA PHE A 175 7.06 -14.63 -10.43
C PHE A 175 7.75 -15.13 -9.17
N ALA A 176 7.62 -14.41 -8.07
CA ALA A 176 8.21 -14.79 -6.79
C ALA A 176 7.16 -14.90 -5.68
N LEU A 177 7.41 -15.83 -4.77
CA LEU A 177 6.67 -15.98 -3.52
C LEU A 177 7.65 -15.82 -2.35
N VAL A 178 7.23 -15.05 -1.36
CA VAL A 178 7.97 -14.82 -0.11
C VAL A 178 7.04 -15.15 1.07
N PRO A 179 7.46 -16.00 2.03
CA PRO A 179 6.58 -16.46 3.09
C PRO A 179 6.32 -15.37 4.13
N GLY A 180 5.07 -15.29 4.59
CA GLY A 180 4.75 -14.65 5.87
C GLY A 180 4.92 -15.60 7.05
N THR A 181 4.77 -16.91 6.82
CA THR A 181 4.88 -17.98 7.83
C THR A 181 5.40 -19.27 7.18
N ARG A 182 5.78 -20.26 7.99
CA ARG A 182 6.09 -21.61 7.50
C ARG A 182 4.89 -22.23 6.80
N GLY A 183 5.12 -22.99 5.75
CA GLY A 183 4.04 -23.67 5.05
C GLY A 183 4.41 -24.10 3.65
N LYS A 184 3.48 -24.79 3.01
CA LYS A 184 3.57 -25.23 1.63
C LYS A 184 2.26 -24.93 0.92
N GLY A 185 2.33 -24.85 -0.40
CA GLY A 185 1.15 -24.62 -1.21
C GLY A 185 1.47 -24.66 -2.70
N SER A 186 0.44 -24.42 -3.48
CA SER A 186 0.53 -24.37 -4.93
C SER A 186 -0.11 -23.09 -5.46
N VAL A 187 0.54 -22.45 -6.43
CA VAL A 187 0.02 -21.30 -7.16
C VAL A 187 0.04 -21.63 -8.65
N TRP A 188 -1.02 -21.28 -9.36
CA TRP A 188 -1.12 -21.46 -10.80
C TRP A 188 -1.18 -20.12 -11.49
N ILE A 189 -0.51 -20.02 -12.64
CA ILE A 189 -0.43 -18.84 -13.49
C ILE A 189 -0.75 -19.25 -14.92
N ASP A 190 -1.57 -18.46 -15.59
CA ASP A 190 -2.03 -18.74 -16.95
C ASP A 190 -2.15 -17.47 -17.81
N GLU A 191 -2.05 -17.62 -19.13
CA GLU A 191 -2.21 -16.57 -20.16
C GLU A 191 -1.44 -15.27 -19.88
N LEU A 192 -0.10 -15.34 -19.75
CA LEU A 192 0.73 -14.14 -19.58
C LEU A 192 0.76 -13.34 -20.87
N THR A 193 0.29 -12.10 -20.81
CA THR A 193 0.17 -11.18 -21.95
C THR A 193 0.76 -9.81 -21.63
N LEU A 194 1.20 -9.11 -22.69
CA LEU A 194 1.58 -7.70 -22.67
C LEU A 194 0.59 -6.92 -23.53
N GLU A 195 -0.13 -5.99 -22.92
CA GLU A 195 -1.04 -5.06 -23.58
C GLU A 195 -0.34 -3.71 -23.75
N GLU A 196 -0.21 -3.25 -24.98
CA GLU A 196 0.09 -1.84 -25.28
C GLU A 196 -1.11 -0.98 -24.91
N ARG A 197 -0.86 0.13 -24.22
CA ARG A 197 -1.89 1.05 -23.75
C ARG A 197 -1.61 2.44 -24.27
N GLU A 198 -2.68 3.22 -24.38
CA GLU A 198 -2.56 4.66 -24.64
C GLU A 198 -1.53 5.29 -23.69
N PRO A 199 -0.61 6.14 -24.19
CA PRO A 199 0.43 6.70 -23.35
C PRO A 199 -0.16 7.39 -22.12
N ALA A 200 0.46 7.17 -20.96
CA ALA A 200 0.05 7.81 -19.72
C ALA A 200 0.39 9.30 -19.81
N HIS A 201 -0.60 10.11 -20.17
CA HIS A 201 -0.46 11.56 -20.16
C HIS A 201 -0.88 12.12 -18.81
N THR A 202 -0.18 13.14 -18.33
CA THR A 202 -0.70 13.94 -17.22
C THR A 202 -2.07 14.47 -17.62
N TYR A 203 -3.07 14.23 -16.78
CA TYR A 203 -4.41 14.74 -17.01
C TYR A 203 -4.39 16.27 -16.96
N THR A 204 -4.70 16.91 -18.09
CA THR A 204 -4.67 18.39 -18.25
C THR A 204 -6.03 18.98 -18.60
N LEU A 205 -7.04 18.14 -18.83
CA LEU A 205 -8.40 18.58 -19.13
C LEU A 205 -9.11 19.05 -17.85
N GLN A 206 -10.20 19.80 -18.01
CA GLN A 206 -11.10 20.13 -16.92
C GLN A 206 -12.29 19.15 -16.96
N PRO A 207 -12.57 18.41 -15.88
CA PRO A 207 -13.71 17.51 -15.85
C PRO A 207 -15.03 18.29 -15.95
N GLU A 208 -15.98 17.76 -16.71
CA GLU A 208 -17.35 18.24 -16.69
C GLU A 208 -18.07 17.67 -15.46
N VAL A 209 -18.73 18.51 -14.67
CA VAL A 209 -19.44 18.08 -13.47
C VAL A 209 -20.94 18.24 -13.67
N THR A 210 -21.67 17.15 -13.40
CA THR A 210 -23.14 17.12 -13.44
C THR A 210 -23.66 16.54 -12.13
N ALA A 211 -24.94 16.78 -11.83
CA ALA A 211 -25.59 16.23 -10.66
C ALA A 211 -27.05 15.89 -10.95
N SER A 212 -27.64 15.00 -10.16
CA SER A 212 -29.06 14.64 -10.23
C SER A 212 -29.99 15.85 -10.07
N THR A 213 -29.66 16.73 -9.12
CA THR A 213 -30.37 17.97 -8.82
C THR A 213 -29.38 19.05 -8.40
N THR A 214 -29.77 20.32 -8.43
CA THR A 214 -28.89 21.44 -8.06
C THR A 214 -29.70 22.58 -7.46
N ALA A 215 -29.23 23.14 -6.36
CA ALA A 215 -29.77 24.37 -5.78
C ALA A 215 -29.21 25.62 -6.49
N GLU A 216 -30.02 26.68 -6.58
CA GLU A 216 -29.61 27.96 -7.16
C GLU A 216 -28.38 28.53 -6.43
N GLY A 217 -27.37 28.97 -7.19
CA GLY A 217 -26.12 29.52 -6.64
C GLY A 217 -25.06 28.49 -6.22
N TYR A 218 -25.35 27.19 -6.31
CA TYR A 218 -24.42 26.10 -5.95
C TYR A 218 -24.21 25.11 -7.10
N PRO A 219 -23.63 25.55 -8.24
CA PRO A 219 -23.51 24.70 -9.43
C PRO A 219 -22.60 23.49 -9.20
N PRO A 220 -22.82 22.34 -9.88
CA PRO A 220 -22.00 21.14 -9.71
C PRO A 220 -20.50 21.38 -9.92
N ALA A 221 -20.13 22.20 -10.91
CA ALA A 221 -18.75 22.54 -11.22
C ALA A 221 -18.03 23.28 -10.07
N GLY A 222 -18.76 23.86 -9.11
CA GLY A 222 -18.20 24.56 -7.97
C GLY A 222 -17.31 23.67 -7.09
N VAL A 223 -17.53 22.35 -7.08
CA VAL A 223 -16.70 21.41 -6.29
C VAL A 223 -15.26 21.30 -6.78
N LEU A 224 -14.97 21.72 -8.02
CA LEU A 224 -13.64 21.67 -8.62
C LEU A 224 -12.93 23.04 -8.60
N ASP A 225 -13.53 24.07 -8.02
CA ASP A 225 -12.96 25.41 -7.98
C ASP A 225 -11.65 25.43 -7.14
N PRO A 226 -10.48 25.64 -7.77
CA PRO A 226 -9.20 25.58 -7.07
C PRO A 226 -8.96 26.79 -6.13
N VAL A 227 -9.68 27.90 -6.35
CA VAL A 227 -9.50 29.17 -5.62
C VAL A 227 -10.63 29.47 -4.63
N HIS A 228 -11.57 28.54 -4.44
CA HIS A 228 -12.66 28.64 -3.45
C HIS A 228 -13.52 29.92 -3.60
N THR A 229 -13.72 30.37 -4.83
CA THR A 229 -14.62 31.48 -5.14
C THR A 229 -16.09 31.08 -5.12
N THR A 230 -16.38 29.77 -5.18
CA THR A 230 -17.72 29.21 -5.01
C THR A 230 -17.86 28.46 -3.68
N ASN A 231 -19.10 28.30 -3.21
CA ASN A 231 -19.43 27.49 -2.03
C ASN A 231 -19.62 25.99 -2.36
N GLY A 232 -19.05 25.52 -3.48
CA GLY A 232 -19.23 24.15 -3.95
C GLY A 232 -20.61 23.88 -4.57
N TRP A 233 -21.07 22.63 -4.47
CA TRP A 233 -22.35 22.15 -4.96
C TRP A 233 -23.31 21.83 -3.82
N ARG A 234 -24.61 22.07 -4.05
CA ARG A 234 -25.70 21.61 -3.20
C ARG A 234 -26.80 20.99 -4.05
N SER A 235 -27.36 19.88 -3.58
CA SER A 235 -28.51 19.26 -4.20
C SER A 235 -29.71 20.20 -4.15
N GLY A 236 -30.62 20.04 -5.12
CA GLY A 236 -31.96 20.62 -5.01
C GLY A 236 -32.81 19.84 -4.00
N ALA A 237 -34.13 19.86 -4.20
CA ALA A 237 -35.03 19.01 -3.44
C ALA A 237 -34.61 17.54 -3.57
N LEU A 238 -34.60 16.82 -2.44
CA LEU A 238 -34.24 15.40 -2.43
C LEU A 238 -35.19 14.60 -3.32
N ALA A 239 -34.60 13.90 -4.27
CA ALA A 239 -35.20 12.87 -5.11
C ALA A 239 -34.72 11.49 -4.63
N GLU A 240 -35.35 10.42 -5.11
CA GLU A 240 -34.98 9.03 -4.75
C GLU A 240 -33.52 8.74 -5.08
N ASP A 241 -33.05 9.16 -6.26
CA ASP A 241 -31.65 9.05 -6.67
C ASP A 241 -30.93 10.41 -6.56
N GLN A 242 -29.83 10.44 -5.80
CA GLN A 242 -28.99 11.63 -5.64
C GLN A 242 -27.54 11.31 -5.96
N TRP A 243 -26.93 12.11 -6.84
CA TRP A 243 -25.55 11.90 -7.24
C TRP A 243 -24.87 13.18 -7.74
N LEU A 244 -23.54 13.21 -7.63
CA LEU A 244 -22.66 14.15 -8.31
C LEU A 244 -21.65 13.35 -9.14
N GLN A 245 -21.47 13.72 -10.40
CA GLN A 245 -20.69 12.98 -11.39
C GLN A 245 -19.68 13.87 -12.08
N LEU A 246 -18.47 13.35 -12.26
CA LEU A 246 -17.39 13.92 -13.07
C LEU A 246 -17.27 13.09 -14.37
N ASP A 247 -17.28 13.75 -15.52
CA ASP A 247 -16.78 13.21 -16.80
C ASP A 247 -15.38 13.76 -17.04
N PHE A 248 -14.38 12.89 -17.03
CA PHE A 248 -12.99 13.25 -17.30
C PHE A 248 -12.73 13.53 -18.79
N LEU A 249 -13.71 13.31 -19.67
CA LEU A 249 -13.68 13.43 -21.14
C LEU A 249 -12.86 12.33 -21.83
N VAL A 250 -11.86 11.81 -21.13
CA VAL A 250 -11.02 10.68 -21.53
C VAL A 250 -10.91 9.72 -20.35
N ILE A 251 -10.50 8.47 -20.62
CA ILE A 251 -10.14 7.54 -19.53
C ILE A 251 -8.98 8.16 -18.74
N ARG A 252 -9.15 8.23 -17.42
CA ARG A 252 -8.20 8.82 -16.49
C ARG A 252 -7.87 7.81 -15.40
N GLU A 253 -6.58 7.66 -15.11
CA GLU A 253 -6.09 6.94 -13.94
C GLU A 253 -5.94 7.90 -12.74
N TYR A 254 -6.28 7.42 -11.55
CA TYR A 254 -6.20 8.18 -10.29
C TYR A 254 -6.06 7.22 -9.10
N GLY A 255 -5.59 7.73 -7.96
CA GLY A 255 -5.34 6.94 -6.75
C GLY A 255 -6.33 7.20 -5.61
N GLY A 256 -7.10 8.29 -5.67
CA GLY A 256 -8.00 8.60 -4.58
C GLY A 256 -8.87 9.80 -4.81
N LEU A 257 -9.81 10.00 -3.89
CA LEU A 257 -10.58 11.22 -3.78
C LEU A 257 -10.32 11.85 -2.42
N VAL A 258 -10.30 13.18 -2.39
CA VAL A 258 -10.51 13.94 -1.14
C VAL A 258 -11.78 14.76 -1.30
N ILE A 259 -12.72 14.55 -0.40
CA ILE A 259 -14.04 15.18 -0.44
C ILE A 259 -14.16 16.07 0.79
N ASP A 260 -14.35 17.37 0.58
CA ASP A 260 -14.73 18.30 1.64
C ASP A 260 -16.24 18.48 1.57
N TRP A 261 -16.96 17.97 2.56
CA TRP A 261 -18.41 18.08 2.65
C TRP A 261 -18.87 19.47 3.08
N ASP A 262 -20.14 19.78 2.85
CA ASP A 262 -20.83 20.83 3.60
C ASP A 262 -20.90 20.42 5.08
N ALA A 263 -20.74 21.39 6.00
CA ALA A 263 -20.68 21.11 7.43
C ALA A 263 -21.98 20.51 7.98
N ASP A 264 -23.10 20.81 7.34
CA ASP A 264 -24.41 20.41 7.80
C ASP A 264 -25.07 19.35 6.92
N ASP A 265 -25.01 19.50 5.60
CA ASP A 265 -25.76 18.67 4.64
C ASP A 265 -24.84 17.64 3.93
N TYR A 266 -24.10 16.84 4.68
CA TYR A 266 -23.21 15.81 4.14
C TYR A 266 -23.90 14.45 3.90
N ALA A 267 -23.25 13.58 3.13
CA ALA A 267 -23.69 12.20 2.98
C ALA A 267 -23.12 11.32 4.11
N VAL A 268 -24.01 10.59 4.79
CA VAL A 268 -23.67 9.57 5.79
C VAL A 268 -23.36 8.25 5.09
N ASP A 269 -24.18 7.89 4.10
CA ASP A 269 -23.93 6.72 3.25
C ASP A 269 -23.79 7.17 1.81
N TYR A 270 -22.73 6.73 1.15
CA TYR A 270 -22.52 6.98 -0.26
C TYR A 270 -21.56 5.97 -0.89
N GLN A 271 -21.53 5.95 -2.21
CA GLN A 271 -20.61 5.13 -2.98
C GLN A 271 -19.84 5.98 -3.99
N ALA A 272 -18.55 5.72 -4.11
CA ALA A 272 -17.80 6.13 -5.28
C ALA A 272 -17.96 5.03 -6.34
N GLN A 273 -18.60 5.38 -7.44
CA GLN A 273 -18.84 4.50 -8.58
C GLN A 273 -18.06 5.01 -9.78
N VAL A 274 -17.66 4.11 -10.66
CA VAL A 274 -16.86 4.44 -11.83
C VAL A 274 -17.40 3.72 -13.06
N SER A 275 -17.23 4.32 -14.23
CA SER A 275 -17.75 3.81 -15.50
C SER A 275 -16.95 4.34 -16.69
N ASP A 276 -16.86 3.56 -17.76
CA ASP A 276 -16.24 3.98 -19.02
C ASP A 276 -17.26 4.51 -20.04
N ASP A 277 -18.53 4.11 -19.91
CA ASP A 277 -19.60 4.34 -20.88
C ASP A 277 -20.80 5.13 -20.34
N LYS A 278 -20.80 5.46 -19.03
CA LYS A 278 -21.90 6.11 -18.29
C LYS A 278 -23.16 5.25 -18.11
N GLU A 279 -23.16 4.02 -18.59
CA GLU A 279 -24.28 3.08 -18.52
C GLU A 279 -24.01 1.97 -17.51
N ASN A 280 -22.82 1.35 -17.62
CA ASN A 280 -22.37 0.27 -16.76
C ASN A 280 -21.49 0.85 -15.66
N TRP A 281 -21.98 0.78 -14.42
CA TRP A 281 -21.30 1.34 -13.26
C TRP A 281 -20.83 0.24 -12.33
N ARG A 282 -19.58 0.36 -11.89
CA ARG A 282 -19.01 -0.48 -10.83
C ARG A 282 -18.74 0.35 -9.59
N THR A 283 -19.07 -0.18 -8.43
CA THR A 283 -18.73 0.46 -7.15
C THR A 283 -17.24 0.25 -6.87
N ALA A 284 -16.51 1.35 -6.76
CA ALA A 284 -15.09 1.35 -6.43
C ALA A 284 -14.84 1.55 -4.93
N TYR A 285 -15.73 2.24 -4.23
CA TYR A 285 -15.65 2.44 -2.78
C TYR A 285 -17.04 2.63 -2.18
N THR A 286 -17.25 2.15 -0.95
CA THR A 286 -18.49 2.36 -0.20
C THR A 286 -18.16 2.97 1.16
N VAL A 287 -18.89 4.03 1.51
CA VAL A 287 -18.86 4.64 2.83
C VAL A 287 -20.22 4.43 3.51
N ARG A 288 -20.16 4.03 4.77
CA ARG A 288 -21.30 3.89 5.68
C ARG A 288 -20.99 4.65 6.95
N ASP A 289 -22.03 5.22 7.55
CA ASP A 289 -21.94 5.92 8.84
C ASP A 289 -20.90 7.06 8.84
N GLY A 290 -20.79 7.76 7.70
CA GLY A 290 -19.92 8.93 7.52
C GLY A 290 -20.29 10.08 8.47
N ASN A 291 -19.28 10.82 8.91
CA ASN A 291 -19.36 11.89 9.90
C ASN A 291 -19.29 13.30 9.30
N GLY A 292 -19.25 13.42 7.96
CA GLY A 292 -19.08 14.69 7.27
C GLY A 292 -17.64 15.20 7.34
N GLY A 293 -17.44 16.52 7.24
CA GLY A 293 -16.08 17.08 7.23
C GLY A 293 -15.28 16.66 5.99
N ARG A 294 -14.04 16.20 6.16
CA ARG A 294 -13.19 15.75 5.06
C ARG A 294 -13.07 14.24 5.04
N ASP A 295 -13.41 13.65 3.89
CA ASP A 295 -13.19 12.24 3.59
C ASP A 295 -12.03 12.04 2.64
N TYR A 296 -11.31 10.92 2.82
CA TYR A 296 -10.26 10.44 1.93
C TYR A 296 -10.63 9.04 1.46
N LEU A 297 -10.76 8.84 0.15
CA LEU A 297 -11.07 7.53 -0.43
C LEU A 297 -9.84 6.91 -1.05
N TYR A 298 -9.48 5.70 -0.59
CA TYR A 298 -8.37 4.91 -1.12
C TYR A 298 -8.81 4.16 -2.39
N LEU A 299 -8.30 4.57 -3.55
CA LEU A 299 -8.69 4.07 -4.87
C LEU A 299 -7.45 3.73 -5.73
N PRO A 300 -6.53 2.86 -5.26
CA PRO A 300 -5.21 2.65 -5.86
C PRO A 300 -5.22 2.20 -7.33
N ASP A 301 -6.26 1.44 -7.69
CA ASP A 301 -6.43 0.83 -9.01
C ASP A 301 -7.50 1.51 -9.86
N ALA A 302 -7.93 2.72 -9.47
CA ALA A 302 -9.01 3.38 -10.19
C ALA A 302 -8.56 3.95 -11.55
N GLU A 303 -9.35 3.59 -12.54
CA GLU A 303 -9.27 4.05 -13.91
C GLU A 303 -10.69 4.06 -14.46
N SER A 304 -11.11 5.20 -14.99
CA SER A 304 -12.39 5.35 -15.67
C SER A 304 -12.48 6.66 -16.43
N ARG A 305 -13.46 6.79 -17.32
CA ARG A 305 -13.86 8.09 -17.86
C ARG A 305 -14.81 8.85 -16.91
N TYR A 306 -15.72 8.14 -16.25
CA TYR A 306 -16.73 8.74 -15.39
C TYR A 306 -16.56 8.28 -13.95
N LEU A 307 -16.64 9.23 -13.02
CA LEU A 307 -16.69 8.98 -11.58
C LEU A 307 -17.96 9.61 -11.01
N ARG A 308 -18.71 8.85 -10.21
CA ARG A 308 -19.96 9.27 -9.59
C ARG A 308 -19.94 9.03 -8.10
N LEU A 309 -20.23 10.06 -7.33
CA LEU A 309 -20.60 9.97 -5.92
C LEU A 309 -22.12 9.72 -5.86
N ASN A 310 -22.51 8.48 -5.61
CA ASN A 310 -23.91 8.08 -5.42
C ASN A 310 -24.29 8.25 -3.95
N LEU A 311 -25.13 9.22 -3.63
CA LEU A 311 -25.43 9.71 -2.29
C LEU A 311 -26.72 9.05 -1.77
N GLN A 312 -26.59 8.20 -0.75
CA GLN A 312 -27.64 7.27 -0.35
C GLN A 312 -28.38 7.70 0.92
N ARG A 313 -27.69 8.35 1.86
CA ARG A 313 -28.30 8.83 3.11
C ARG A 313 -27.75 10.20 3.50
N SER A 314 -28.63 11.20 3.58
CA SER A 314 -28.32 12.57 4.03
C SER A 314 -28.26 12.64 5.56
N SER A 315 -27.30 13.40 6.09
CA SER A 315 -27.13 13.68 7.53
C SER A 315 -28.38 14.22 8.20
N ARG A 316 -29.13 15.08 7.52
CA ARG A 316 -30.34 15.74 8.04
C ARG A 316 -31.63 15.35 7.30
N GLY A 317 -31.53 14.49 6.29
CA GLY A 317 -32.66 14.13 5.43
C GLY A 317 -33.23 15.32 4.63
N ARG A 318 -32.42 16.35 4.37
CA ARG A 318 -32.85 17.59 3.69
C ARG A 318 -32.16 17.84 2.36
N GLY A 319 -30.93 17.36 2.20
CA GLY A 319 -30.12 17.62 1.01
C GLY A 319 -28.71 17.07 1.15
N TYR A 320 -27.91 17.33 0.13
CA TYR A 320 -26.48 17.06 0.10
C TYR A 320 -25.72 18.32 -0.31
N GLY A 321 -24.53 18.51 0.23
CA GLY A 321 -23.64 19.61 -0.07
C GLY A 321 -22.20 19.12 -0.07
N ILE A 322 -21.47 19.47 -1.13
CA ILE A 322 -20.05 19.16 -1.28
C ILE A 322 -19.34 20.49 -1.54
N SER A 323 -18.46 20.87 -0.63
CA SER A 323 -17.67 22.08 -0.76
C SER A 323 -16.60 21.90 -1.84
N ARG A 324 -15.94 20.74 -1.86
CA ARG A 324 -14.85 20.46 -2.81
C ARG A 324 -14.61 18.97 -3.04
N VAL A 325 -14.17 18.63 -4.25
CA VAL A 325 -13.65 17.31 -4.62
C VAL A 325 -12.27 17.48 -5.25
N ARG A 326 -11.30 16.73 -4.74
CA ARG A 326 -9.97 16.58 -5.35
C ARG A 326 -9.80 15.14 -5.84
N VAL A 327 -9.48 14.98 -7.11
CA VAL A 327 -9.08 13.69 -7.69
C VAL A 327 -7.56 13.58 -7.61
N GLN A 328 -7.09 12.62 -6.83
CA GLN A 328 -5.67 12.45 -6.50
C GLN A 328 -4.96 11.54 -7.50
N SER A 329 -3.65 11.76 -7.71
CA SER A 329 -2.83 10.88 -8.56
C SER A 329 -2.67 9.49 -7.94
N HIS A 330 -2.10 8.54 -8.68
CA HIS A 330 -1.77 7.22 -8.13
C HIS A 330 -0.83 7.28 -6.91
N GLU A 331 0.11 8.24 -6.88
CA GLU A 331 1.08 8.39 -5.79
C GLU A 331 0.42 8.65 -4.43
N PHE A 332 -0.79 9.23 -4.43
CA PHE A 332 -1.57 9.44 -3.21
C PHE A 332 -1.93 8.13 -2.49
N SER A 333 -1.93 7.01 -3.21
CA SER A 333 -2.43 5.74 -2.71
C SER A 333 -1.62 4.55 -3.25
N GLY A 334 -0.34 4.76 -3.63
CA GLY A 334 0.49 3.68 -4.18
C GLY A 334 0.73 2.55 -3.17
N SER A 335 0.52 2.82 -1.89
CA SER A 335 0.40 1.85 -0.81
C SER A 335 -0.50 2.39 0.31
N PRO A 336 -0.97 1.53 1.24
CA PRO A 336 -1.66 1.99 2.45
C PRO A 336 -0.85 3.03 3.24
N ASN A 337 0.47 2.84 3.36
CA ASN A 337 1.33 3.79 4.08
C ASN A 337 1.36 5.16 3.40
N GLN A 338 1.55 5.21 2.07
CA GLN A 338 1.53 6.48 1.32
C GLN A 338 0.18 7.19 1.42
N PHE A 339 -0.92 6.43 1.47
CA PHE A 339 -2.24 6.98 1.72
C PHE A 339 -2.35 7.62 3.10
N PHE A 340 -1.94 6.92 4.15
CA PHE A 340 -1.94 7.48 5.51
C PHE A 340 -0.96 8.65 5.68
N GLU A 341 0.18 8.67 4.99
CA GLU A 341 1.04 9.85 4.92
C GLU A 341 0.30 11.04 4.29
N ALA A 342 -0.44 10.82 3.20
CA ALA A 342 -1.21 11.88 2.56
C ALA A 342 -2.33 12.42 3.44
N VAL A 343 -3.01 11.55 4.20
CA VAL A 343 -3.99 11.94 5.22
C VAL A 343 -3.32 12.72 6.35
N ALA A 344 -2.18 12.25 6.85
CA ALA A 344 -1.45 12.87 7.96
C ALA A 344 -0.95 14.28 7.62
N ARG A 345 -0.53 14.53 6.37
CA ARG A 345 -0.10 15.88 5.92
C ARG A 345 -1.18 16.94 6.03
N ASP A 346 -2.45 16.55 5.87
CA ASP A 346 -3.60 17.44 5.99
C ASP A 346 -4.10 17.54 7.46
N ALA A 347 -3.61 16.70 8.36
CA ALA A 347 -4.01 16.64 9.75
C ALA A 347 -3.12 17.50 10.67
N THR A 348 -3.64 17.86 11.84
CA THR A 348 -2.82 18.47 12.88
C THR A 348 -1.67 17.54 13.25
N ARG A 349 -0.45 18.09 13.25
CA ARG A 349 0.75 17.38 13.69
C ARG A 349 0.53 16.77 15.08
N GLY A 350 0.96 15.53 15.26
CA GLY A 350 0.77 14.78 16.51
C GLY A 350 -0.42 13.81 16.52
N LEU A 351 -1.39 13.96 15.61
CA LEU A 351 -2.54 13.04 15.52
C LEU A 351 -2.23 11.70 14.84
N TYR A 352 -1.11 11.64 14.14
CA TYR A 352 -0.60 10.45 13.48
C TYR A 352 0.82 10.18 13.99
N PRO A 353 1.29 8.91 13.94
CA PRO A 353 2.68 8.59 14.17
C PRO A 353 3.61 9.49 13.34
N ARG A 354 4.70 9.90 13.98
CA ARG A 354 5.69 10.82 13.41
C ARG A 354 6.19 10.40 12.02
N TYR A 355 6.38 9.10 11.81
CA TYR A 355 6.86 8.57 10.53
C TYR A 355 5.90 8.80 9.35
N PHE A 356 4.59 8.99 9.59
CA PHE A 356 3.66 9.39 8.53
C PHE A 356 3.80 10.87 8.13
N GLN A 357 4.52 11.66 8.92
CA GLN A 357 4.89 13.03 8.59
C GLN A 357 6.27 13.13 7.91
N GLY A 358 6.86 11.98 7.54
CA GLY A 358 8.17 11.93 6.88
C GLY A 358 9.35 12.15 7.82
N GLU A 359 9.15 12.04 9.14
CA GLU A 359 10.22 12.13 10.11
C GLU A 359 10.62 10.75 10.61
N GLN A 360 11.93 10.51 10.68
CA GLN A 360 12.45 9.25 11.20
C GLN A 360 12.01 9.05 12.66
N SER A 361 11.55 7.85 12.99
CA SER A 361 11.29 7.45 14.37
C SER A 361 12.27 6.36 14.80
N TYR A 362 12.89 6.56 15.95
CA TYR A 362 13.75 5.57 16.61
C TYR A 362 12.92 4.66 17.52
N TRP A 363 13.37 3.43 17.68
CA TRP A 363 12.69 2.41 18.48
C TRP A 363 13.70 1.47 19.12
N THR A 364 13.25 0.75 20.16
CA THR A 364 13.99 -0.35 20.77
C THR A 364 13.15 -1.62 20.84
N VAL A 365 13.80 -2.78 20.76
CA VAL A 365 13.14 -4.09 20.84
C VAL A 365 12.83 -4.43 22.29
N VAL A 366 11.62 -4.95 22.52
CA VAL A 366 11.16 -5.51 23.78
C VAL A 366 10.76 -6.96 23.55
N GLY A 367 11.57 -7.90 24.04
CA GLY A 367 11.35 -9.32 23.80
C GLY A 367 12.11 -10.22 24.77
N VAL A 368 11.76 -11.50 24.79
CA VAL A 368 12.50 -12.53 25.53
C VAL A 368 13.55 -13.14 24.61
N GLY A 369 14.80 -13.26 25.08
CA GLY A 369 15.89 -13.83 24.28
C GLY A 369 15.56 -15.24 23.78
N GLY A 370 15.70 -15.45 22.47
CA GLY A 370 15.40 -16.72 21.80
C GLY A 370 13.92 -16.93 21.46
N ASP A 371 13.05 -15.98 21.78
CA ASP A 371 11.68 -15.95 21.26
C ASP A 371 11.65 -15.34 19.85
N GLY A 372 10.74 -15.82 19.01
CA GLY A 372 10.50 -15.25 17.68
C GLY A 372 9.51 -14.09 17.69
N ARG A 373 8.84 -13.85 18.83
CA ARG A 373 7.94 -12.71 19.03
C ARG A 373 8.66 -11.57 19.76
N GLU A 374 8.48 -10.38 19.24
CA GLU A 374 9.09 -9.16 19.77
C GLU A 374 8.15 -7.96 19.57
N ALA A 375 8.21 -7.03 20.51
CA ALA A 375 7.51 -5.76 20.48
C ALA A 375 8.51 -4.62 20.24
N LEU A 376 8.03 -3.47 19.77
CA LEU A 376 8.85 -2.27 19.60
C LEU A 376 8.30 -1.13 20.45
N LEU A 377 9.16 -0.51 21.26
CA LEU A 377 8.84 0.75 21.93
C LEU A 377 9.52 1.90 21.17
N GLY A 378 8.72 2.77 20.57
CA GLY A 378 9.17 3.96 19.85
C GLY A 378 9.60 5.08 20.80
N GLU A 379 10.45 5.99 20.31
CA GLU A 379 11.02 7.10 21.09
C GLU A 379 9.96 8.07 21.64
N ASP A 380 8.81 8.14 20.98
CA ASP A 380 7.65 8.96 21.34
C ASP A 380 6.72 8.23 22.34
N GLY A 381 6.98 6.95 22.64
CA GLY A 381 6.21 6.13 23.60
C GLY A 381 5.15 5.23 22.95
N ALA A 382 5.04 5.25 21.61
CA ALA A 382 4.22 4.31 20.86
C ALA A 382 4.72 2.87 21.05
N LEU A 383 3.81 1.94 21.34
CA LEU A 383 4.14 0.53 21.57
C LEU A 383 3.53 -0.37 20.49
N GLU A 384 4.37 -0.92 19.62
CA GLU A 384 3.98 -1.97 18.67
C GLU A 384 4.05 -3.32 19.39
N VAL A 385 2.93 -4.04 19.45
CA VAL A 385 2.82 -5.19 20.38
C VAL A 385 3.37 -6.50 19.83
N ASP A 386 3.48 -6.61 18.50
CA ASP A 386 4.01 -7.75 17.77
C ASP A 386 4.27 -7.36 16.30
N LYS A 387 5.04 -8.18 15.59
CA LYS A 387 5.24 -8.02 14.14
C LYS A 387 3.90 -8.09 13.40
N GLY A 388 3.56 -7.04 12.66
CA GLY A 388 2.29 -6.94 11.93
C GLY A 388 1.05 -6.78 12.83
N GLY A 389 1.26 -6.60 14.13
CA GLY A 389 0.20 -6.34 15.10
C GLY A 389 -0.24 -4.88 15.10
N PHE A 390 -1.05 -4.53 16.11
CA PHE A 390 -1.48 -3.16 16.34
C PHE A 390 -0.45 -2.37 17.14
N THR A 391 -0.52 -1.04 17.01
CA THR A 391 0.26 -0.09 17.81
C THR A 391 -0.63 0.57 18.84
N VAL A 392 -0.11 0.77 20.05
CA VAL A 392 -0.73 1.62 21.08
C VAL A 392 -0.02 2.97 21.08
N GLU A 393 -0.69 3.97 20.51
CA GLU A 393 -0.20 5.35 20.46
C GLU A 393 -0.72 6.13 21.68
N PRO A 394 0.15 6.75 22.49
CA PRO A 394 -0.27 7.54 23.63
C PRO A 394 -0.90 8.89 23.20
N PHE A 395 -2.02 9.22 23.82
CA PHE A 395 -2.65 10.54 23.74
C PHE A 395 -3.11 10.95 25.14
N LEU A 396 -2.84 12.20 25.55
CA LEU A 396 -3.30 12.73 26.82
C LEU A 396 -4.27 13.88 26.58
N PHE A 397 -5.43 13.85 27.23
CA PHE A 397 -6.37 14.96 27.15
C PHE A 397 -6.41 15.68 28.50
N ALA A 398 -6.00 16.95 28.52
CA ALA A 398 -5.94 17.78 29.72
C ALA A 398 -6.31 19.23 29.36
N ASP A 399 -7.02 19.92 30.25
CA ASP A 399 -7.43 21.34 30.08
C ASP A 399 -8.14 21.63 28.75
N GLY A 400 -8.96 20.69 28.26
CA GLY A 400 -9.68 20.83 27.00
C GLY A 400 -8.78 20.70 25.76
N ARG A 401 -7.52 20.32 25.91
CA ARG A 401 -6.56 20.14 24.84
C ARG A 401 -6.08 18.68 24.78
N LEU A 402 -5.97 18.17 23.56
CA LEU A 402 -5.24 16.93 23.29
C LEU A 402 -3.74 17.23 23.21
N ILE A 403 -2.96 16.50 23.98
CA ILE A 403 -1.50 16.56 24.06
C ILE A 403 -0.96 15.27 23.47
N THR A 404 -0.04 15.42 22.53
CA THR A 404 0.54 14.37 21.71
C THR A 404 2.07 14.37 21.82
N TRP A 405 2.73 13.44 21.14
CA TRP A 405 4.19 13.45 21.00
C TRP A 405 4.73 14.76 20.40
N ALA A 406 3.92 15.49 19.63
CA ALA A 406 4.32 16.74 18.99
C ALA A 406 4.31 17.95 19.95
N ASP A 407 3.71 17.80 21.13
CA ASP A 407 3.53 18.87 22.12
C ASP A 407 4.52 18.76 23.29
N VAL A 408 5.37 17.74 23.30
CA VAL A 408 6.27 17.40 24.40
C VAL A 408 7.68 17.11 23.88
N GLU A 409 8.64 17.05 24.79
CA GLU A 409 9.99 16.55 24.51
C GLU A 409 10.15 15.18 25.20
N PRO A 410 10.04 14.06 24.46
CA PRO A 410 10.17 12.74 25.06
C PRO A 410 11.59 12.45 25.55
N VAL A 411 11.72 11.91 26.75
CA VAL A 411 12.97 11.46 27.34
C VAL A 411 12.95 9.94 27.48
N GLN A 412 13.98 9.27 26.97
CA GLN A 412 14.11 7.81 27.04
C GLN A 412 15.08 7.42 28.17
N ASP A 413 14.71 6.40 28.94
CA ASP A 413 15.52 5.86 30.04
C ASP A 413 15.41 4.33 30.10
N LEU A 414 16.39 3.71 30.76
CA LEU A 414 16.37 2.30 31.13
C LEU A 414 16.14 2.20 32.64
N ALA A 415 15.44 1.16 33.10
CA ALA A 415 15.33 0.96 34.55
C ALA A 415 16.73 0.85 35.19
N ASP A 416 16.94 1.59 36.28
CA ASP A 416 18.24 1.76 36.95
C ASP A 416 19.39 2.26 36.05
N GLY A 417 19.07 2.81 34.87
CA GLY A 417 20.03 3.29 33.87
C GLY A 417 20.74 2.21 33.05
N TYR A 418 20.44 0.92 33.26
CA TYR A 418 21.10 -0.17 32.54
C TYR A 418 20.25 -1.45 32.35
N LEU A 419 19.18 -1.64 33.12
CA LEU A 419 18.33 -2.82 32.95
C LEU A 419 17.54 -2.68 31.63
N PRO A 420 17.36 -3.77 30.86
CA PRO A 420 16.70 -3.74 29.56
C PRO A 420 15.17 -3.64 29.69
N ILE A 421 14.71 -2.64 30.42
CA ILE A 421 13.32 -2.30 30.69
C ILE A 421 13.19 -0.82 30.27
N PRO A 422 12.94 -0.54 28.98
CA PRO A 422 12.89 0.82 28.48
C PRO A 422 11.65 1.56 28.99
N THR A 423 11.83 2.87 29.18
CA THR A 423 10.77 3.81 29.52
C THR A 423 10.89 5.06 28.66
N VAL A 424 9.78 5.52 28.11
CA VAL A 424 9.66 6.85 27.50
C VAL A 424 8.85 7.74 28.44
N ARG A 425 9.37 8.93 28.75
CA ARG A 425 8.67 9.92 29.56
C ARG A 425 8.33 11.15 28.74
N TRP A 426 7.12 11.65 28.93
CA TRP A 426 6.71 12.98 28.49
C TRP A 426 6.74 13.91 29.69
N GLU A 427 7.57 14.93 29.60
CA GLU A 427 7.62 16.01 30.59
C GLU A 427 6.74 17.16 30.13
N HIS A 428 5.83 17.60 31.01
CA HIS A 428 4.97 18.75 30.79
C HIS A 428 4.89 19.57 32.08
N GLU A 429 4.45 20.83 31.98
CA GLU A 429 4.47 21.78 33.11
C GLU A 429 3.68 21.28 34.34
N HIS A 430 2.60 20.53 34.12
CA HIS A 430 1.65 20.15 35.18
C HIS A 430 1.48 18.65 35.36
N PHE A 431 2.14 17.84 34.56
CA PHE A 431 2.11 16.40 34.68
C PHE A 431 3.37 15.81 34.10
N TRP A 432 3.67 14.58 34.50
CA TRP A 432 4.52 13.72 33.68
C TRP A 432 3.75 12.45 33.34
N PHE A 433 4.06 11.92 32.16
CA PHE A 433 3.52 10.65 31.69
C PHE A 433 4.68 9.74 31.31
N ALA A 434 4.58 8.44 31.57
CA ALA A 434 5.55 7.50 31.03
C ALA A 434 4.93 6.19 30.58
N VAL A 435 5.57 5.64 29.55
CA VAL A 435 5.32 4.31 29.00
C VAL A 435 6.54 3.46 29.30
N THR A 436 6.39 2.46 30.16
CA THR A 436 7.43 1.45 30.45
C THR A 436 7.00 0.13 29.84
N ALA A 437 7.90 -0.58 29.14
CA ALA A 437 7.60 -1.89 28.58
C ALA A 437 8.68 -2.93 28.93
N PHE A 438 8.30 -4.19 29.10
CA PHE A 438 9.22 -5.34 29.17
C PHE A 438 8.50 -6.61 28.74
N ALA A 439 9.27 -7.64 28.35
CA ALA A 439 8.73 -8.97 28.08
C ALA A 439 9.25 -9.98 29.11
N ALA A 440 8.43 -10.97 29.46
CA ALA A 440 8.81 -12.05 30.36
C ALA A 440 8.12 -13.36 30.00
N GLY A 441 8.68 -14.48 30.45
CA GLY A 441 8.18 -15.82 30.17
C GLY A 441 9.20 -16.69 29.45
N LYS A 442 8.78 -17.87 28.99
CA LYS A 442 9.60 -18.79 28.20
C LYS A 442 9.44 -18.47 26.71
N PRO A 443 10.47 -18.68 25.87
CA PRO A 443 10.32 -18.59 24.42
C PRO A 443 9.12 -19.41 23.91
N GLY A 444 8.27 -18.80 23.09
CA GLY A 444 7.03 -19.40 22.58
C GLY A 444 5.81 -19.26 23.50
N GLU A 445 6.01 -18.84 24.75
CA GLU A 445 4.96 -18.55 25.75
C GLU A 445 5.19 -17.20 26.43
N SER A 446 6.01 -16.33 25.85
CA SER A 446 6.33 -15.04 26.44
C SER A 446 5.16 -14.06 26.36
N ALA A 447 5.13 -13.11 27.29
CA ALA A 447 4.13 -12.06 27.37
C ALA A 447 4.81 -10.69 27.42
N LEU A 448 4.24 -9.74 26.68
CA LEU A 448 4.56 -8.32 26.76
C LEU A 448 3.79 -7.69 27.91
N TYR A 449 4.50 -6.93 28.75
CA TYR A 449 3.95 -6.10 29.81
C TYR A 449 4.23 -4.65 29.51
N ALA A 450 3.20 -3.81 29.58
CA ALA A 450 3.32 -2.37 29.45
C ALA A 450 2.66 -1.67 30.65
N ARG A 451 3.28 -0.59 31.12
CA ARG A 451 2.75 0.28 32.18
C ARG A 451 2.72 1.71 31.68
N TYR A 452 1.52 2.28 31.70
CA TYR A 452 1.27 3.69 31.47
C TYR A 452 1.07 4.36 32.83
N ARG A 453 1.92 5.32 33.18
CA ARG A 453 1.82 6.07 34.43
C ARG A 453 1.70 7.56 34.12
N LEU A 454 0.59 8.15 34.56
CA LEU A 454 0.36 9.59 34.55
C LEU A 454 0.42 10.09 35.99
N GLU A 455 1.14 11.17 36.22
CA GLU A 455 1.22 11.81 37.52
C GLU A 455 0.95 13.31 37.35
N ASN A 456 -0.06 13.79 38.08
CA ASN A 456 -0.37 15.20 38.16
C ASN A 456 0.62 15.88 39.12
N LEU A 457 1.35 16.85 38.60
CA LEU A 457 2.33 17.65 39.35
C LEU A 457 1.74 18.95 39.89
N SER A 458 0.49 19.27 39.54
CA SER A 458 -0.20 20.44 40.06
C SER A 458 -0.71 20.23 41.49
N THR A 459 -0.98 21.34 42.17
CA THR A 459 -1.52 21.33 43.54
C THR A 459 -3.02 21.03 43.61
N GLU A 460 -3.69 20.92 42.46
CA GLU A 460 -5.14 20.70 42.35
C GLU A 460 -5.45 19.37 41.65
N PRO A 461 -6.50 18.64 42.05
CA PRO A 461 -6.98 17.48 41.31
C PRO A 461 -7.43 17.87 39.90
N ARG A 462 -7.09 17.06 38.89
CA ARG A 462 -7.42 17.27 37.49
C ARG A 462 -8.07 16.02 36.91
#